data_AF-A0A2E1PG01-F1
#
_entry.id   AF-A0A2E1PG01-F1
#
_cell.length_a   1.000
_cell.length_b   1.000
_cell.length_c   1.000
_cell.angle_alpha   90.00
_cell.angle_beta   90.00
_cell.angle_gamma   90.00
#
_symmetry.space_group_name_H-M   'P 1'
#
loop_
_entity.id
_entity.type
_entity.pdbx_description
1 polymer ?
#
loop_
_entity_poly.entity_id
_entity_poly.type
_entity_poly.pdbx_seq_one_letter_code
_entity_poly.pdbx_strand_id
1 'polypeptide(L)'
;MRIFHSSRAVLALNGIIMIIIGLTFFIFPEKITIIMFPKIISNPEAIKTGVVLRYLMGAGQLCIGIILYLARISIKSGAQRLLLGSGIGFMIIFATAILIIIKYDADIPIIALSIYPLLAILSLYVSTRKYQE
;
A
#
# COMPACT_ATOMS: atom_id res chain seq x y z
N MET A 1 20.37 -4.88 11.42
CA MET A 1 19.98 -4.39 10.07
C MET A 1 20.20 -5.47 8.97
N ARG A 2 19.75 -6.73 9.20
CA ARG A 2 20.01 -7.89 8.32
C ARG A 2 18.90 -8.14 7.28
N ILE A 3 17.70 -7.58 7.51
CA ILE A 3 16.50 -7.72 6.66
C ILE A 3 16.69 -7.02 5.30
N PHE A 4 17.35 -5.85 5.26
CA PHE A 4 17.53 -5.06 4.03
C PHE A 4 18.52 -5.66 3.03
N HIS A 5 19.19 -6.77 3.38
CA HIS A 5 20.05 -7.52 2.46
C HIS A 5 19.30 -8.59 1.67
N SER A 6 18.07 -8.94 2.07
CA SER A 6 17.32 -10.03 1.46
C SER A 6 16.09 -9.50 0.75
N SER A 7 16.06 -9.62 -0.59
CA SER A 7 14.87 -9.32 -1.40
C SER A 7 13.64 -10.08 -0.89
N ARG A 8 13.83 -11.30 -0.39
CA ARG A 8 12.77 -12.14 0.18
C ARG A 8 12.21 -11.54 1.47
N ALA A 9 13.08 -11.03 2.34
CA ALA A 9 12.65 -10.42 3.58
C ALA A 9 11.90 -9.11 3.32
N VAL A 10 12.32 -8.31 2.34
CA VAL A 10 11.61 -7.09 1.93
C VAL A 10 10.25 -7.40 1.29
N LEU A 11 10.16 -8.44 0.45
CA LEU A 11 8.87 -8.89 -0.08
C LEU A 11 7.91 -9.33 1.03
N ALA A 12 8.41 -10.07 2.02
CA ALA A 12 7.61 -10.48 3.16
C ALA A 12 7.14 -9.27 3.98
N LEU A 13 8.02 -8.32 4.24
CA LEU A 13 7.70 -7.08 4.96
C LEU A 13 6.64 -6.26 4.23
N ASN A 14 6.85 -5.99 2.93
CA ASN A 14 5.87 -5.30 2.10
C ASN A 14 4.52 -6.05 2.16
N GLY A 15 4.54 -7.36 1.96
CA GLY A 15 3.34 -8.20 2.00
C GLY A 15 2.55 -8.07 3.31
N ILE A 16 3.24 -8.17 4.45
CA ILE A 16 2.62 -8.02 5.78
C ILE A 16 2.01 -6.64 5.97
N ILE A 17 2.73 -5.58 5.60
CA ILE A 17 2.24 -4.20 5.73
C ILE A 17 0.98 -4.00 4.88
N MET A 18 0.98 -4.48 3.64
CA MET A 18 -0.18 -4.38 2.75
C MET A 18 -1.38 -5.18 3.28
N ILE A 19 -1.15 -6.34 3.91
CA ILE A 19 -2.20 -7.11 4.58
C ILE A 19 -2.81 -6.30 5.73
N ILE A 20 -1.98 -5.70 6.59
CA ILE A 20 -2.45 -4.90 7.72
C ILE A 20 -3.28 -3.69 7.24
N ILE A 21 -2.81 -2.99 6.20
CA ILE A 21 -3.57 -1.88 5.58
C ILE A 21 -4.91 -2.38 5.06
N GLY A 22 -4.90 -3.50 4.33
CA GLY A 22 -6.11 -4.12 3.82
C GLY A 22 -7.11 -4.45 4.92
N LEU A 23 -6.68 -5.10 6.00
CA LEU A 23 -7.53 -5.38 7.17
C LEU A 23 -8.07 -4.11 7.81
N THR A 24 -7.29 -3.04 7.89
CA THR A 24 -7.72 -1.75 8.45
C THR A 24 -8.91 -1.18 7.67
N PHE A 25 -8.92 -1.31 6.34
CA PHE A 25 -10.07 -0.92 5.52
C PHE A 25 -11.33 -1.76 5.77
N PHE A 26 -11.20 -3.04 6.11
CA PHE A 26 -12.34 -3.90 6.46
C PHE A 26 -12.88 -3.61 7.87
N ILE A 27 -12.00 -3.31 8.83
CA ILE A 27 -12.39 -3.10 10.23
C ILE A 27 -12.95 -1.69 10.43
N PHE A 28 -12.42 -0.68 9.73
CA PHE A 28 -12.77 0.73 9.94
C PHE A 28 -13.22 1.49 8.67
N PRO A 29 -14.05 0.91 7.77
CA PRO A 29 -14.34 1.52 6.47
C PRO A 29 -15.05 2.89 6.59
N GLU A 30 -16.02 3.00 7.49
CA GLU A 30 -16.79 4.22 7.70
C GLU A 30 -15.92 5.31 8.36
N LYS A 31 -15.19 4.96 9.42
CA LYS A 31 -14.28 5.89 10.11
C LYS A 31 -13.26 6.48 9.15
N ILE A 32 -12.62 5.65 8.33
CA ILE A 32 -11.63 6.12 7.34
C ILE A 32 -12.29 7.00 6.28
N THR A 33 -13.52 6.68 5.87
CA THR A 33 -14.29 7.51 4.92
C THR A 33 -14.56 8.90 5.48
N ILE A 34 -15.04 8.99 6.71
CA ILE A 34 -15.33 10.25 7.39
C ILE A 34 -14.06 11.06 7.65
N ILE A 35 -12.98 10.40 8.08
CA ILE A 35 -11.68 11.06 8.29
C ILE A 35 -11.18 11.70 6.99
N MET A 36 -11.30 11.01 5.86
CA MET A 36 -10.81 11.53 4.57
C MET A 36 -11.74 12.57 3.93
N PHE A 37 -13.03 12.54 4.24
CA PHE A 37 -14.02 13.42 3.65
C PHE A 37 -15.02 13.91 4.71
N PRO A 38 -14.59 14.74 5.68
CA PRO A 38 -15.46 15.15 6.80
C PRO A 38 -16.71 15.90 6.36
N LYS A 39 -16.67 16.55 5.18
CA LYS A 39 -17.80 17.31 4.62
C LYS A 39 -19.00 16.44 4.22
N ILE A 40 -18.85 15.11 4.14
CA ILE A 40 -19.95 14.21 3.72
C ILE A 40 -20.71 13.57 4.88
N ILE A 41 -20.41 13.93 6.14
CA ILE A 41 -21.05 13.34 7.34
C ILE A 41 -22.58 13.44 7.30
N SER A 42 -23.12 14.52 6.75
CA SER A 42 -24.57 14.74 6.63
C SER A 42 -25.19 14.06 5.40
N ASN A 43 -24.42 13.34 4.58
CA ASN A 43 -24.88 12.66 3.37
C ASN A 43 -24.71 11.14 3.50
N PRO A 44 -25.76 10.41 3.93
CA PRO A 44 -25.70 8.96 4.13
C PRO A 44 -25.35 8.15 2.88
N GLU A 45 -25.75 8.64 1.69
CA GLU A 45 -25.47 7.96 0.43
C GLU A 45 -23.98 8.05 0.06
N ALA A 46 -23.38 9.24 0.25
CA ALA A 46 -21.95 9.44 0.04
C ALA A 46 -21.12 8.57 1.02
N ILE A 47 -21.55 8.46 2.27
CA ILE A 47 -20.91 7.57 3.26
C ILE A 47 -20.99 6.11 2.80
N LYS A 48 -22.16 5.63 2.38
CA LYS A 48 -22.33 4.26 1.87
C LYS A 48 -21.41 3.98 0.68
N THR A 49 -21.35 4.89 -0.30
CA THR A 49 -20.45 4.77 -1.45
C THR A 49 -18.99 4.72 -1.01
N GLY A 50 -18.57 5.61 -0.10
CA GLY A 50 -17.23 5.60 0.45
C GLY A 50 -16.87 4.29 1.16
N VAL A 51 -17.79 3.75 1.98
CA VAL A 51 -17.64 2.47 2.66
C VAL A 51 -17.47 1.30 1.68
N VAL A 52 -18.29 1.23 0.63
CA VAL A 52 -18.15 0.21 -0.43
C VAL A 52 -16.78 0.30 -1.09
N LEU A 53 -16.33 1.52 -1.43
CA LEU A 53 -15.01 1.73 -2.00
C LEU A 53 -13.89 1.31 -1.03
N ARG A 54 -14.03 1.53 0.29
CA ARG A 54 -13.04 1.05 1.27
C ARG A 54 -12.92 -0.45 1.29
N TYR A 55 -14.03 -1.19 1.19
CA TYR A 55 -13.95 -2.65 1.10
C TYR A 55 -13.21 -3.11 -0.16
N LEU A 56 -13.45 -2.49 -1.32
CA LEU A 56 -12.73 -2.79 -2.55
C LEU A 56 -11.23 -2.45 -2.44
N MET A 57 -10.90 -1.29 -1.87
CA MET A 57 -9.51 -0.91 -1.60
C MET A 57 -8.86 -1.92 -0.65
N GLY A 58 -9.54 -2.30 0.43
CA GLY A 58 -9.08 -3.29 1.40
C GLY A 58 -8.77 -4.63 0.76
N ALA A 59 -9.68 -5.13 -0.10
CA ALA A 59 -9.49 -6.37 -0.84
C ALA A 59 -8.29 -6.29 -1.79
N GLY A 60 -8.12 -5.18 -2.49
CA GLY A 60 -6.96 -4.93 -3.36
C GLY A 60 -5.64 -4.96 -2.57
N GLN A 61 -5.57 -4.26 -1.43
CA GLN A 61 -4.36 -4.24 -0.60
C GLN A 61 -4.07 -5.62 0.01
N LEU A 62 -5.09 -6.37 0.45
CA LEU A 62 -4.93 -7.75 0.91
C LEU A 62 -4.38 -8.65 -0.20
N CYS A 63 -4.95 -8.58 -1.40
CA CYS A 63 -4.52 -9.37 -2.54
C CYS A 63 -3.04 -9.11 -2.87
N ILE A 64 -2.66 -7.84 -3.02
CA ILE A 64 -1.26 -7.43 -3.24
C ILE A 64 -0.38 -7.94 -2.11
N GLY A 65 -0.81 -7.78 -0.86
CA GLY A 65 -0.06 -8.21 0.31
C GLY A 65 0.20 -9.72 0.35
N ILE A 66 -0.81 -10.54 0.04
CA ILE A 66 -0.68 -11.99 -0.06
C ILE A 66 0.26 -12.37 -1.20
N ILE A 67 0.13 -11.76 -2.38
CA ILE A 67 1.00 -12.02 -3.53
C ILE A 67 2.46 -11.73 -3.18
N LEU A 68 2.75 -10.54 -2.62
CA LEU A 68 4.11 -10.15 -2.23
C LEU A 68 4.67 -11.06 -1.14
N TYR A 69 3.84 -11.42 -0.15
CA TYR A 69 4.26 -12.32 0.91
C TYR A 69 4.61 -13.70 0.36
N LEU A 70 3.78 -14.29 -0.50
CA LEU A 70 4.04 -15.61 -1.10
C LEU A 70 5.26 -15.59 -2.04
N ALA A 71 5.44 -14.49 -2.79
CA ALA A 71 6.59 -14.28 -3.67
C ALA A 71 7.96 -14.26 -2.94
N ARG A 72 7.98 -14.17 -1.60
CA ARG A 72 9.23 -14.27 -0.82
C ARG A 72 9.99 -15.57 -1.07
N ILE A 73 9.33 -16.63 -1.51
CA ILE A 73 9.95 -17.96 -1.74
C ILE A 73 10.60 -18.04 -3.14
N SER A 74 10.31 -17.09 -4.03
CA SER A 74 10.83 -17.09 -5.40
C SER A 74 12.37 -17.07 -5.47
N ILE A 75 12.88 -17.46 -6.64
CA ILE A 75 14.29 -17.28 -7.00
C ILE A 75 14.68 -15.79 -6.91
N LYS A 76 15.94 -15.49 -6.57
CA LYS A 76 16.40 -14.12 -6.27
C LYS A 76 16.09 -13.11 -7.38
N SER A 77 16.30 -13.50 -8.65
CA SER A 77 15.98 -12.66 -9.81
C SER A 77 14.48 -12.34 -9.93
N GLY A 78 13.62 -13.33 -9.67
CA GLY A 78 12.17 -13.15 -9.62
C GLY A 78 11.75 -12.20 -8.49
N ALA A 79 12.34 -12.37 -7.30
CA ALA A 79 12.08 -11.51 -6.16
C ALA A 79 12.46 -10.04 -6.42
N GLN A 80 13.61 -9.78 -7.06
CA GLN A 80 14.03 -8.43 -7.43
C GLN A 80 13.10 -7.78 -8.46
N ARG A 81 12.66 -8.52 -9.48
CA ARG A 81 11.69 -8.01 -10.47
C ARG A 81 10.35 -7.65 -9.83
N LEU A 82 9.88 -8.47 -8.88
CA LEU A 82 8.66 -8.18 -8.13
C LEU A 82 8.81 -6.97 -7.20
N LEU A 83 9.98 -6.79 -6.58
CA LEU A 83 10.29 -5.58 -5.81
C LEU A 83 10.35 -4.33 -6.69
N LEU A 84 10.93 -4.41 -7.88
CA LEU A 84 10.94 -3.30 -8.83
C LEU A 84 9.51 -2.91 -9.22
N GLY A 85 8.70 -3.88 -9.64
CA GLY A 85 7.31 -3.66 -10.05
C GLY A 85 6.45 -3.11 -8.90
N SER A 86 6.55 -3.69 -7.71
CA SER A 86 5.83 -3.20 -6.53
C SER A 86 6.31 -1.83 -6.08
N GLY A 87 7.61 -1.53 -6.16
CA GLY A 87 8.15 -0.20 -5.85
C GLY A 87 7.58 0.89 -6.75
N ILE A 88 7.49 0.63 -8.06
CA ILE A 88 6.82 1.54 -9.01
C ILE A 88 5.32 1.65 -8.68
N GLY A 89 4.65 0.53 -8.41
CA GLY A 89 3.24 0.52 -8.02
C GLY A 89 2.95 1.36 -6.78
N PHE A 90 3.80 1.28 -5.74
CA PHE A 90 3.67 2.11 -4.54
C PHE A 90 3.88 3.59 -4.83
N MET A 91 4.79 3.97 -5.73
CA MET A 91 4.93 5.36 -6.17
C MET A 91 3.69 5.86 -6.89
N ILE A 92 3.06 5.04 -7.73
CA ILE A 92 1.80 5.39 -8.42
C ILE A 92 0.69 5.60 -7.40
N ILE A 93 0.55 4.73 -6.40
CA ILE A 93 -0.43 4.89 -5.32
C ILE A 93 -0.19 6.20 -4.56
N PHE A 94 1.07 6.47 -4.19
CA PHE A 94 1.44 7.71 -3.51
C PHE A 94 1.11 8.95 -4.35
N ALA A 95 1.51 8.99 -5.62
CA ALA A 95 1.22 10.09 -6.53
C ALA A 95 -0.30 10.30 -6.71
N THR A 96 -1.07 9.21 -6.79
CA THR A 96 -2.53 9.26 -6.86
C THR A 96 -3.12 9.84 -5.58
N ALA A 97 -2.61 9.46 -4.41
CA ALA A 97 -3.05 10.01 -3.13
C ALA A 97 -2.76 11.52 -3.03
N ILE A 98 -1.59 11.98 -3.47
CA ILE A 98 -1.25 13.40 -3.57
C ILE A 98 -2.22 14.14 -4.51
N LEU A 99 -2.51 13.57 -5.68
CA LEU A 99 -3.48 14.14 -6.62
C LEU A 99 -4.87 14.27 -5.97
N ILE A 100 -5.29 13.27 -5.19
CA ILE A 100 -6.58 13.29 -4.51
C ILE A 100 -6.64 14.40 -3.45
N ILE A 101 -5.56 14.59 -2.67
CA ILE A 101 -5.46 15.68 -1.70
C ILE A 101 -5.58 17.04 -2.41
N ILE A 102 -4.83 17.25 -3.49
CA ILE A 102 -4.78 18.54 -4.20
C ILE A 102 -6.09 18.84 -4.94
N LYS A 103 -6.66 17.85 -5.62
CA LYS A 103 -7.80 18.06 -6.53
C LYS A 103 -9.16 17.96 -5.83
N TYR A 104 -9.26 17.10 -4.81
CA TYR A 104 -10.53 16.78 -4.15
C TYR A 104 -10.56 17.18 -2.67
N ASP A 105 -9.54 17.91 -2.19
CA ASP A 105 -9.49 18.44 -0.82
C ASP A 105 -9.72 17.35 0.24
N ALA A 106 -9.09 16.19 0.01
CA ALA A 106 -9.25 15.01 0.86
C ALA A 106 -8.25 15.02 2.02
N ASP A 107 -8.74 14.74 3.23
CA ASP A 107 -7.96 14.71 4.47
C ASP A 107 -7.30 13.34 4.69
N ILE A 108 -6.35 12.98 3.82
CA ILE A 108 -5.63 11.70 3.96
C ILE A 108 -4.64 11.77 5.13
N PRO A 109 -4.72 10.87 6.13
CA PRO A 109 -3.77 10.86 7.24
C PRO A 109 -2.32 10.71 6.76
N ILE A 110 -1.43 11.59 7.23
CA ILE A 110 -0.03 11.61 6.79
C ILE A 110 0.71 10.30 7.06
N ILE A 111 0.33 9.59 8.14
CA ILE A 111 0.88 8.27 8.47
C ILE A 111 0.51 7.28 7.37
N ALA A 112 -0.75 7.23 6.93
CA ALA A 112 -1.18 6.35 5.85
C ALA A 112 -0.51 6.72 4.52
N LEU A 113 -0.36 8.01 4.24
CA LEU A 113 0.29 8.52 3.04
C LEU A 113 1.79 8.16 2.98
N SER A 114 2.50 8.27 4.10
CA SER A 114 3.95 8.07 4.16
C SER A 114 4.39 6.61 4.01
N ILE A 115 3.50 5.64 4.24
CA ILE A 115 3.84 4.21 4.08
C ILE A 115 4.24 3.90 2.63
N TYR A 116 3.49 4.38 1.65
CA TYR A 116 3.75 4.07 0.24
C TYR A 116 5.12 4.52 -0.28
N PRO A 117 5.58 5.77 -0.07
CA PRO A 117 6.93 6.17 -0.50
C PRO A 117 8.02 5.44 0.29
N LEU A 118 7.81 5.09 1.56
CA LEU A 118 8.76 4.29 2.32
C LEU A 118 8.92 2.87 1.73
N LEU A 119 7.80 2.20 1.44
CA LEU A 119 7.80 0.90 0.79
C LEU A 119 8.39 0.98 -0.62
N ALA A 120 8.10 2.05 -1.36
CA ALA A 120 8.65 2.28 -2.70
C ALA A 120 10.17 2.41 -2.66
N ILE A 121 10.71 3.32 -1.84
CA ILE A 121 12.15 3.55 -1.70
C ILE A 121 12.84 2.24 -1.30
N LEU A 122 12.30 1.54 -0.31
CA LEU A 122 12.86 0.29 0.15
C LEU A 122 12.89 -0.78 -0.97
N SER A 123 11.79 -0.92 -1.70
CA SER A 123 11.66 -1.91 -2.77
C SER A 123 12.58 -1.60 -3.95
N LEU A 124 12.61 -0.33 -4.38
CA LEU A 124 13.47 0.13 -5.46
C LEU A 124 14.94 -0.06 -5.09
N TYR A 125 15.34 0.39 -3.90
CA TYR A 125 16.71 0.27 -3.41
C TYR A 125 17.21 -1.19 -3.38
N VAL A 126 16.38 -2.12 -2.91
CA VAL A 126 16.75 -3.54 -2.86
C VAL A 126 16.69 -4.20 -4.24
N SER A 127 15.81 -3.74 -5.13
CA SER A 127 15.70 -4.26 -6.49
C SER A 127 16.86 -3.86 -7.42
N THR A 128 17.45 -2.68 -7.23
CA THR A 128 18.51 -2.13 -8.10
C THR A 128 19.93 -2.50 -7.66
N ARG A 129 20.09 -3.12 -6.49
CA ARG A 129 21.39 -3.61 -6.02
C ARG A 129 21.88 -4.75 -6.91
N LYS A 130 23.19 -4.74 -7.21
CA LYS A 130 23.90 -5.81 -7.93
C LYS A 130 23.59 -7.15 -7.26
N TYR A 131 23.31 -8.17 -8.06
CA TYR A 131 23.04 -9.54 -7.60
C TYR A 131 24.02 -9.93 -6.50
N GLN A 132 23.52 -10.13 -5.28
CA GLN A 132 24.28 -10.77 -4.21
C GLN A 132 24.01 -12.27 -4.33
N GLU A 133 25.04 -13.04 -4.69
CA GLU A 133 25.02 -14.50 -4.79
C GLU A 133 24.42 -15.17 -3.55
#